data_AF-A0A8T5LY90-F1
#
_entry.id   AF-A0A8T5LY90-F1
#
_cell.length_a   1.000
_cell.length_b   1.000
_cell.length_c   1.000
_cell.angle_alpha   90.00
_cell.angle_beta   90.00
_cell.angle_gamma   90.00
#
_symmetry.space_group_name_H-M   'P 1'
#
loop_
_entity.id
_entity.type
_entity.pdbx_description
1 polymer ?
#
loop_
_entity_poly.entity_id
_entity_poly.type
_entity_poly.pdbx_seq_one_letter_code
_entity_poly.pdbx_strand_id
1 'polypeptide(L)' 'MATKTLTITEDAYNLLSSRKGPNESFSDVISRITKSTSLRELVGILSDKDAKELKSNIAKTRKQMDKDFEKRMKRFK' A
#
# COMPACT_ATOMS: atom_id res chain seq x y z
N MET A 1 -10.35 28.67 -4.14
CA MET A 1 -9.30 27.89 -3.43
C MET A 1 -8.15 28.81 -3.13
N ALA A 2 -7.61 28.79 -1.92
CA ALA A 2 -6.37 29.51 -1.63
C ALA A 2 -5.20 28.73 -2.22
N THR A 3 -4.33 29.40 -2.98
CA THR A 3 -3.09 28.82 -3.50
C THR A 3 -1.93 29.22 -2.60
N LYS A 4 -0.95 28.33 -2.45
CA LYS A 4 0.32 28.62 -1.79
C LYS A 4 1.44 28.18 -2.72
N THR A 5 2.43 29.04 -2.88
CA THR A 5 3.65 28.72 -3.63
C THR A 5 4.66 28.09 -2.67
N LEU A 6 5.25 26.98 -3.09
CA LEU A 6 6.33 26.31 -2.35
C LEU A 6 7.52 26.11 -3.28
N THR A 7 8.73 26.31 -2.77
CA THR A 7 9.96 26.02 -3.49
C THR A 7 10.45 24.64 -3.07
N ILE A 8 10.82 23.81 -4.05
CA ILE A 8 11.37 22.46 -3.85
C ILE A 8 12.66 22.32 -4.64
N THR A 9 13.46 21.33 -4.25
CA THR A 9 14.63 20.94 -5.05
C THR A 9 14.19 20.36 -6.39
N GLU A 10 15.08 20.45 -7.37
CA GLU A 10 14.87 19.88 -8.71
C GLU A 10 14.61 18.37 -8.65
N ASP A 11 15.35 17.65 -7.80
CA ASP A 11 15.13 16.22 -7.57
C ASP A 11 13.72 15.91 -7.05
N ALA A 12 13.21 16.71 -6.11
CA ALA A 12 11.85 16.54 -5.59
C ALA A 12 10.79 16.82 -6.66
N TYR A 13 11.03 17.82 -7.52
CA TYR A 13 10.16 18.10 -8.66
C TYR A 13 10.13 16.91 -9.64
N ASN A 14 11.29 16.35 -9.99
CA ASN A 14 11.39 15.21 -10.89
C ASN A 14 10.69 13.97 -10.33
N LEU A 15 10.84 13.71 -9.02
CA LEU A 15 10.11 12.66 -8.32
C LEU A 15 8.58 12.85 -8.37
N LEU A 16 8.09 14.08 -8.20
CA LEU A 16 6.66 14.36 -8.32
C LEU A 16 6.17 14.22 -9.76
N SER A 17 6.94 14.71 -10.73
CA SER A 17 6.61 14.66 -12.16
C SER A 17 6.50 13.22 -12.66
N SER A 18 7.46 12.36 -12.29
CA SER A 18 7.43 10.93 -12.65
C SER A 18 6.22 10.17 -12.09
N ARG A 19 5.61 10.65 -11.00
CA ARG A 19 4.43 10.02 -10.36
C ARG A 19 3.11 10.60 -10.85
N LYS A 20 3.13 11.70 -11.61
CA LYS A 20 1.95 12.45 -12.04
C LYS A 20 1.25 11.73 -13.20
N GLY A 21 -0.05 11.48 -13.04
CA GLY A 21 -0.89 10.95 -14.12
C GLY A 21 -1.17 11.96 -15.25
N PRO A 22 -1.69 11.50 -16.40
CA PRO A 22 -1.90 12.32 -17.61
C PRO A 22 -2.79 13.56 -17.36
N ASN A 23 -3.80 13.45 -16.49
CA ASN A 23 -4.72 14.56 -16.15
C ASN A 23 -4.67 14.96 -14.66
N GLU A 24 -3.62 14.58 -13.94
CA GLU A 24 -3.50 14.83 -12.49
C GLU A 24 -2.69 16.11 -12.23
N SER A 25 -3.09 16.99 -11.32
CA SER A 25 -2.28 18.16 -10.95
C SER A 25 -1.20 17.80 -9.91
N PHE A 26 -0.16 18.64 -9.76
CA PHE A 26 0.83 18.43 -8.69
C PHE A 26 0.21 18.47 -7.29
N SER A 27 -0.81 19.29 -7.07
CA SER A 27 -1.57 19.31 -5.82
C SER A 27 -2.31 18.00 -5.58
N ASP A 28 -2.83 17.36 -6.63
CA ASP A 28 -3.49 16.05 -6.53
C ASP A 28 -2.48 14.94 -6.22
N VAL A 29 -1.30 14.96 -6.86
CA VAL A 29 -0.22 14.00 -6.57
C VAL A 29 0.21 14.11 -5.11
N ILE A 30 0.46 15.33 -4.62
CA ILE A 30 0.85 15.57 -3.23
C ILE A 30 -0.26 15.06 -2.30
N SER A 31 -1.52 15.40 -2.59
CA SER A 31 -2.65 14.95 -1.79
C SER A 31 -2.75 13.43 -1.77
N ARG A 32 -2.63 12.75 -2.92
CA ARG A 32 -2.67 11.29 -3.04
C ARG A 32 -1.56 10.60 -2.24
N ILE A 33 -0.34 11.13 -2.29
CA ILE A 33 0.82 10.54 -1.59
C ILE A 33 0.74 10.79 -0.08
N THR A 34 0.28 11.97 0.31
CA THR A 34 0.22 12.39 1.73
C THR A 34 -1.06 11.97 2.41
N LYS A 35 -2.09 11.54 1.66
CA LYS A 35 -3.29 10.97 2.23
C LYS A 35 -2.91 9.71 3.00
N SER A 36 -2.93 9.81 4.32
CA SER A 36 -2.89 8.65 5.20
C SER A 36 -4.21 7.92 5.01
N THR A 37 -4.25 6.96 4.08
CA THR A 37 -5.38 6.03 4.00
C THR A 37 -5.39 5.25 5.32
N SER A 38 -6.21 5.71 6.26
CA SER A 38 -6.44 4.97 7.47
C SER A 38 -7.11 3.68 7.07
N LEU A 39 -6.57 2.52 7.46
CA LEU A 39 -7.25 1.23 7.24
C LEU A 39 -8.67 1.22 7.85
N ARG A 40 -8.99 2.19 8.72
CA ARG A 40 -10.34 2.45 9.22
C ARG A 40 -11.32 2.87 8.13
N GLU A 41 -10.87 3.54 7.07
CA GLU A 41 -11.72 3.88 5.91
C GLU A 41 -12.12 2.64 5.11
N LEU A 42 -11.44 1.51 5.30
CA LEU A 42 -11.75 0.23 4.66
C LEU A 42 -12.68 -0.66 5.52
N VAL A 43 -13.07 -0.20 6.72
CA VAL A 43 -13.96 -0.95 7.62
C VAL A 43 -15.36 -0.99 7.01
N GLY A 44 -15.89 -2.20 6.82
CA GLY A 44 -17.23 -2.42 6.26
C GLY A 44 -17.30 -2.65 4.75
N ILE A 45 -16.16 -2.62 4.04
CA ILE A 45 -16.13 -2.90 2.59
C ILE A 45 -16.32 -4.39 2.29
N LEU A 46 -15.84 -5.27 3.16
CA LEU A 46 -15.94 -6.73 2.99
C LEU A 46 -17.17 -7.26 3.72
N SER A 47 -17.91 -8.15 3.07
CA SER A 47 -18.93 -8.94 3.75
C SER A 47 -18.28 -9.86 4.80
N ASP A 48 -19.04 -10.26 5.83
CA ASP A 48 -18.54 -11.21 6.85
C ASP A 48 -18.05 -12.52 6.24
N LYS A 49 -18.65 -12.95 5.12
CA LYS A 49 -18.27 -14.16 4.40
C LYS A 49 -16.90 -13.98 3.74
N ASP A 50 -16.73 -12.90 2.98
CA ASP A 50 -15.48 -12.61 2.27
C ASP A 50 -14.33 -12.33 3.25
N ALA A 51 -14.63 -11.66 4.36
CA ALA A 51 -13.68 -11.43 5.43
C ALA A 51 -13.21 -12.74 6.09
N LYS A 52 -14.13 -13.69 6.34
CA LYS A 52 -13.79 -15.02 6.86
C LYS A 52 -12.95 -15.83 5.87
N GLU A 53 -13.30 -15.77 4.58
CA GLU A 53 -12.56 -16.45 3.53
C GLU A 53 -11.14 -15.90 3.39
N LEU A 54 -11.00 -14.58 3.33
CA LEU A 54 -9.70 -13.90 3.29
C LEU A 54 -8.84 -14.28 4.50
N LYS A 55 -9.42 -14.28 5.71
CA LYS A 55 -8.73 -14.67 6.94
C LYS A 55 -8.28 -16.14 6.91
N SER A 56 -9.11 -17.03 6.38
CA SER A 56 -8.78 -18.46 6.21
C SER A 56 -7.62 -18.65 5.22
N ASN A 57 -7.66 -17.95 4.08
CA ASN A 57 -6.60 -18.03 3.07
C ASN A 57 -5.27 -17.50 3.61
N ILE A 58 -5.27 -16.36 4.31
CA ILE A 58 -4.06 -15.83 4.97
C ILE A 58 -3.49 -16.85 5.97
N ALA A 59 -4.33 -17.49 6.79
CA ALA A 59 -3.89 -18.49 7.76
C ALA A 59 -3.28 -19.73 7.09
N LYS A 60 -3.87 -20.20 5.97
CA LYS A 60 -3.32 -21.32 5.19
C LYS A 60 -1.96 -20.95 4.60
N THR A 61 -1.83 -19.77 4.00
CA THR A 61 -0.57 -19.30 3.42
C THR A 61 0.53 -19.21 4.47
N ARG A 62 0.25 -18.64 5.65
CA ARG A 62 1.22 -18.57 6.75
C ARG A 62 1.69 -19.96 7.19
N LYS A 63 0.76 -20.89 7.43
CA LYS A 63 1.09 -22.28 7.76
C LYS A 63 1.94 -22.96 6.69
N GLN A 64 1.68 -22.66 5.42
CA GLN A 64 2.47 -23.22 4.32
C GLN A 64 3.89 -22.64 4.31
N MET A 65 4.02 -21.33 4.48
CA MET A 65 5.32 -20.66 4.59
C MET A 65 6.15 -21.20 5.76
N ASP A 66 5.53 -21.40 6.94
CA ASP A 66 6.21 -21.96 8.11
C ASP A 66 6.73 -23.38 7.83
N LYS A 67 5.89 -24.25 7.23
CA LYS A 67 6.31 -25.60 6.83
C LYS A 67 7.43 -25.60 5.81
N ASP A 68 7.37 -24.71 4.83
CA ASP A 68 8.39 -24.63 3.79
C ASP A 68 9.71 -24.06 4.35
N PHE A 69 9.62 -23.15 5.32
CA PHE A 69 10.77 -22.66 6.07
C PHE A 69 11.41 -23.77 6.91
N GLU A 70 10.63 -24.54 7.67
CA GLU A 70 11.12 -25.69 8.44
C GLU A 70 11.79 -26.74 7.54
N LYS A 71 11.18 -27.05 6.39
CA LYS A 71 11.76 -27.98 5.40
C LYS A 71 13.10 -27.47 4.86
N ARG A 72 13.22 -26.16 4.59
CA ARG A 72 14.49 -25.55 4.16
C ARG A 72 15.54 -25.64 5.26
N MET A 73 15.20 -25.27 6.50
CA MET A 73 16.11 -25.33 7.64
C MET A 73 16.63 -26.74 7.93
N LYS A 74 15.79 -27.77 7.78
CA LYS A 74 16.20 -29.19 7.92
C LYS A 74 17.16 -29.68 6.84
N ARG A 75 17.25 -29.01 5.69
CA ARG A 75 18.19 -29.38 4.60
C ARG A 75 19.60 -28.79 4.80
N PHE A 76 19.74 -27.81 5.68
CA PHE A 76 21.02 -27.15 6.00
C PHE A 76 21.68 -27.69 7.28
N LYS A 77 21.11 -28.73 7.88
CA LYS A 77 21.63 -29.41 9.08
C LYS A 77 21.95 -30.86 8.73
#